data_AF-A0A7W1STC7-F1
#
_entry.id   AF-A0A7W1STC7-F1
#
_cell.length_a   1.000
_cell.length_b   1.000
_cell.length_c   1.000
_cell.angle_alpha   90.00
_cell.angle_beta   90.00
_cell.angle_gamma   90.00
#
_symmetry.space_group_name_H-M   'P 1'
#
loop_
_entity.id
_entity.type
_entity.pdbx_description
1 polymer ?
#
loop_
_entity_poly.entity_id
_entity_poly.type
_entity_poly.pdbx_seq_one_letter_code
_entity_poly.pdbx_strand_id
1 'polypeptide(L)'
;FRATSAAFPGAVTTRVLVDARLPDPSASRSTDPLVAALMRDGAVSEAVLRDERGALLRNTGQIRVRPEDGALVDAAGRVHPRRFAVGPHTTVKAAGAFTRPGMNAQSLRYNDAVARAVLRSVSTAAQRAAA
;
A
#
# COMPACT_ATOMS: atom_id res chain seq x y z
N PHE A 1 2.79 26.87 -21.60
CA PHE A 1 3.81 26.32 -20.68
C PHE A 1 5.20 26.68 -21.17
N ARG A 2 6.13 26.99 -20.26
CA ARG A 2 7.52 27.34 -20.58
C ARG A 2 8.45 26.41 -19.80
N ALA A 3 9.22 25.59 -20.51
CA ALA A 3 10.16 24.64 -19.92
C ALA A 3 11.59 25.18 -19.97
N THR A 4 12.34 25.01 -18.89
CA THR A 4 13.76 25.38 -18.75
C THR A 4 14.51 24.25 -18.07
N SER A 5 15.80 24.10 -18.35
CA SER A 5 16.66 23.08 -17.72
C SER A 5 18.05 23.64 -17.48
N ALA A 6 18.74 23.19 -16.42
CA ALA A 6 20.15 23.52 -16.21
C ALA A 6 21.07 22.91 -17.29
N ALA A 7 20.63 21.81 -17.92
CA ALA A 7 21.38 21.13 -18.97
C ALA A 7 21.19 21.74 -20.38
N PHE A 8 20.32 22.74 -20.53
CA PHE A 8 20.04 23.38 -21.82
C PHE A 8 19.92 24.91 -21.66
N PRO A 9 20.82 25.69 -22.27
CA PRO A 9 20.74 27.15 -22.22
C PRO A 9 19.61 27.64 -23.12
N GLY A 10 18.40 27.78 -22.56
CA GLY A 10 17.24 28.31 -23.27
C GLY A 10 15.91 27.91 -22.62
N ALA A 11 14.83 28.36 -23.24
CA ALA A 11 13.48 28.00 -22.83
C ALA A 11 12.64 27.57 -24.03
N VAL A 12 11.86 26.52 -23.87
CA VAL A 12 10.89 26.05 -24.89
C VAL A 12 9.49 26.46 -24.46
N THR A 13 8.78 27.15 -25.35
CA THR A 13 7.38 27.55 -25.13
C THR A 13 6.45 26.64 -25.92
N THR A 14 5.46 26.08 -25.24
CA THR A 14 4.45 25.18 -25.82
C THR A 14 3.06 25.52 -25.30
N ARG A 15 2.03 25.10 -26.03
CA ARG A 15 0.62 25.25 -25.63
C ARG A 15 0.15 24.15 -24.67
N VAL A 16 0.82 23.00 -24.66
CA VAL A 16 0.42 21.81 -23.88
C VAL A 16 1.58 21.33 -23.01
N LEU A 17 1.29 21.03 -21.75
CA LEU A 17 2.17 20.33 -20.82
C LEU A 17 1.51 18.99 -20.51
N VAL A 18 2.25 17.91 -20.76
CA VAL A 18 1.90 16.59 -20.26
C VAL A 18 2.75 16.36 -19.01
N ASP A 19 2.10 16.30 -17.86
CA ASP A 19 2.76 15.98 -16.58
C ASP A 19 2.48 14.50 -16.23
N ALA A 20 3.55 13.75 -15.95
CA ALA A 20 3.49 12.35 -15.53
C ALA A 20 3.67 12.19 -14.01
N ARG A 21 3.44 13.26 -13.24
CA ARG A 21 3.52 13.24 -11.78
C ARG A 21 2.59 12.19 -11.20
N LEU A 22 3.18 11.23 -10.51
CA LEU A 22 2.45 10.32 -9.62
C LEU A 22 2.36 10.97 -8.23
N PRO A 23 1.15 11.21 -7.68
CA PRO A 23 1.02 11.73 -6.32
C PRO A 23 1.52 10.71 -5.29
N ASP A 24 1.95 11.22 -4.13
CA ASP A 24 2.19 10.37 -2.96
C ASP A 24 0.92 9.54 -2.65
N PRO A 25 1.06 8.27 -2.24
CA PRO A 25 -0.07 7.49 -1.78
C PRO A 25 -0.83 8.22 -0.67
N SER A 26 -2.15 8.09 -0.66
CA SER A 26 -3.00 8.51 0.46
C SER A 26 -4.35 7.81 0.38
N ALA A 27 -4.53 6.81 1.23
CA ALA A 27 -5.82 6.14 1.42
C ALA A 27 -6.87 7.09 1.99
N SER A 28 -6.48 8.00 2.89
CA SER A 28 -7.37 9.01 3.49
C SER A 28 -7.93 10.02 2.48
N ARG A 29 -7.23 10.24 1.36
CA ARG A 29 -7.69 11.08 0.24
C ARG A 29 -8.17 10.27 -0.98
N SER A 30 -8.33 8.96 -0.84
CA SER A 30 -8.79 8.11 -1.93
C SER A 30 -10.20 8.51 -2.37
N THR A 31 -10.42 8.60 -3.68
CA THR A 31 -11.75 8.79 -4.27
C THR A 31 -12.45 7.46 -4.56
N ASP A 32 -11.77 6.33 -4.37
CA ASP A 32 -12.39 5.01 -4.43
C ASP A 32 -13.36 4.83 -3.25
N PRO A 33 -14.65 4.51 -3.51
CA PRO A 33 -15.67 4.49 -2.47
C PRO A 33 -15.44 3.42 -1.41
N LEU A 34 -14.84 2.28 -1.77
CA LEU A 34 -14.53 1.21 -0.82
C LEU A 34 -13.40 1.65 0.13
N VAL A 35 -12.30 2.15 -0.43
CA VAL A 35 -11.16 2.62 0.39
C VAL A 35 -11.57 3.78 1.28
N ALA A 36 -12.33 4.74 0.74
CA ALA A 36 -12.85 5.87 1.51
C ALA A 36 -13.75 5.42 2.67
N ALA A 37 -14.63 4.43 2.44
CA ALA A 37 -15.47 3.88 3.49
C ALA A 37 -14.65 3.15 4.55
N LEU A 38 -13.72 2.27 4.15
CA LEU A 38 -12.88 1.55 5.11
C LEU A 38 -12.02 2.49 5.96
N MET A 39 -11.49 3.58 5.38
CA MET A 39 -10.75 4.60 6.13
C MET A 39 -11.66 5.34 7.12
N ARG A 40 -12.86 5.73 6.69
CA ARG A 40 -13.85 6.43 7.53
C ARG A 40 -14.29 5.59 8.71
N ASP A 41 -14.53 4.30 8.48
CA ASP A 41 -15.00 3.35 9.49
C ASP A 41 -13.85 2.86 10.40
N GLY A 42 -12.62 3.30 10.16
CA GLY A 42 -11.43 2.86 10.89
C GLY A 42 -11.03 1.42 10.63
N ALA A 43 -11.64 0.76 9.63
CA ALA A 43 -11.39 -0.63 9.25
C ALA A 43 -10.03 -0.83 8.55
N VAL A 44 -9.38 0.27 8.14
CA VAL A 44 -7.98 0.33 7.72
C VAL A 44 -7.32 1.57 8.31
N SER A 45 -5.99 1.58 8.34
CA SER A 45 -5.21 2.71 8.83
C SER A 45 -4.02 3.03 7.94
N GLU A 46 -3.60 4.30 7.91
CA GLU A 46 -2.38 4.71 7.22
C GLU A 46 -1.17 4.62 8.16
N ALA A 47 0.02 4.36 7.59
CA ALA A 47 1.26 4.35 8.34
C ALA A 47 1.70 5.77 8.69
N VAL A 48 1.90 6.00 9.99
CA VAL A 48 2.33 7.26 10.56
C VAL A 48 3.74 7.08 11.13
N LEU A 49 4.69 7.84 10.59
CA LEU A 49 6.04 7.97 11.12
C LEU A 49 6.01 8.92 12.32
N ARG A 50 6.64 8.48 13.41
CA ARG A 50 6.82 9.24 14.64
C ARG A 50 8.29 9.27 15.01
N ASP A 51 8.71 10.31 15.72
CA ASP A 51 10.06 10.37 16.28
C ASP A 51 10.18 9.52 17.56
N GLU A 52 11.37 9.51 18.16
CA GLU A 52 11.67 8.76 19.39
C GLU A 52 10.83 9.21 20.60
N ARG A 53 10.30 10.43 20.57
CA ARG A 53 9.44 11.01 21.62
C ARG A 53 7.95 10.83 21.31
N GLY A 54 7.62 10.16 20.21
CA GLY A 54 6.25 9.91 19.75
C GLY A 54 5.62 11.07 18.99
N ALA A 55 6.33 12.16 18.72
CA ALA A 55 5.81 13.28 17.93
C ALA A 55 5.57 12.85 16.49
N LEU A 56 4.47 13.32 15.90
CA LEU A 56 4.11 13.05 14.52
C LEU A 56 5.15 13.66 13.56
N LEU A 57 5.81 12.84 12.75
CA LEU A 57 6.71 13.30 11.70
C LEU A 57 5.99 13.39 10.35
N ARG A 58 5.37 12.29 9.92
CA ARG A 58 4.70 12.22 8.61
C ARG A 58 3.67 11.10 8.56
N ASN A 59 2.51 11.37 7.99
CA ASN A 59 1.65 10.31 7.48
C ASN A 59 2.12 9.93 6.07
N THR A 60 2.47 8.66 5.88
CA THR A 60 3.00 8.12 4.61
C THR A 60 1.91 7.91 3.56
N GLY A 61 0.65 7.92 3.98
CA GLY A 61 -0.52 7.60 3.18
C GLY A 61 -0.64 6.15 2.72
N GLN A 62 0.25 5.28 3.19
CA GLN A 62 0.25 3.85 2.86
C GLN A 62 -0.65 3.08 3.81
N ILE A 63 -1.47 2.17 3.29
CA ILE A 63 -2.31 1.28 4.10
C ILE A 63 -1.41 0.35 4.92
N ARG A 64 -1.63 0.35 6.24
CA ARG A 64 -0.95 -0.56 7.17
C ARG A 64 -1.44 -1.96 6.95
N VAL A 65 -0.49 -2.84 6.67
CA VAL A 65 -0.70 -4.27 6.61
C VAL A 65 0.32 -4.97 7.49
N ARG A 66 -0.06 -6.14 7.97
CA ARG A 66 0.81 -7.03 8.70
C ARG A 66 1.91 -7.56 7.77
N PRO A 67 3.21 -7.38 8.10
CA PRO A 67 4.30 -7.68 7.17
C PRO A 67 4.38 -9.14 6.71
N GLU A 68 4.00 -10.09 7.55
CA GLU A 68 4.11 -11.51 7.23
C GLU A 68 3.14 -11.98 6.13
N ASP A 69 1.96 -11.36 6.01
CA ASP A 69 0.90 -11.92 5.16
C ASP A 69 -0.10 -10.90 4.59
N GLY A 70 0.13 -9.60 4.75
CA GLY A 70 -0.69 -8.56 4.13
C GLY A 70 -2.07 -8.37 4.77
N ALA A 71 -2.34 -8.97 5.93
CA ALA A 71 -3.60 -8.74 6.63
C ALA A 71 -3.75 -7.25 7.04
N LEU A 72 -4.93 -6.67 6.80
CA LEU A 72 -5.18 -5.25 7.08
C LEU A 72 -5.04 -4.93 8.56
N VAL A 73 -4.50 -3.76 8.89
CA VAL A 73 -4.43 -3.24 10.25
C VAL A 73 -5.38 -2.06 10.40
N ASP A 74 -6.32 -2.18 11.34
CA ASP A 74 -7.33 -1.16 11.62
C ASP A 74 -6.76 0.05 12.39
N ALA A 75 -7.57 1.08 12.59
CA ALA A 75 -7.18 2.30 13.31
C ALA A 75 -6.80 2.05 14.78
N ALA A 76 -7.29 0.96 15.39
CA ALA A 76 -6.95 0.54 16.73
C ALA A 76 -5.71 -0.38 16.78
N GLY A 77 -5.08 -0.65 15.63
CA GLY A 77 -3.91 -1.52 15.53
C GLY A 77 -4.22 -3.01 15.50
N ARG A 78 -5.50 -3.42 15.39
CA ARG A 78 -5.89 -4.83 15.29
C ARG A 78 -5.76 -5.32 13.86
N VAL A 79 -5.32 -6.57 13.73
CA VAL A 79 -5.19 -7.23 12.44
C VAL A 79 -6.52 -7.87 12.05
N HIS A 80 -6.99 -7.58 10.84
CA HIS A 80 -8.24 -8.15 10.34
C HIS A 80 -8.06 -9.64 9.99
N PRO A 81 -8.94 -10.55 10.44
CA PRO A 81 -8.73 -11.99 10.30
C PRO A 81 -8.94 -12.53 8.86
N ARG A 82 -9.61 -11.75 8.00
CA ARG A 82 -10.10 -12.19 6.67
C ARG A 82 -10.00 -11.14 5.57
N ARG A 83 -9.25 -10.05 5.78
CA ARG A 83 -9.11 -8.98 4.77
C ARG A 83 -7.64 -8.67 4.64
N PHE A 84 -7.20 -8.59 3.40
CA PHE A 84 -5.80 -8.49 3.04
C PHE A 84 -5.66 -7.39 1.99
N ALA A 85 -4.55 -6.67 2.00
CA ALA A 85 -4.17 -5.76 0.93
C ALA A 85 -2.73 -6.02 0.51
N VAL A 86 -2.47 -5.91 -0.78
CA VAL A 86 -1.16 -6.07 -1.39
C VAL A 86 -0.92 -4.95 -2.39
N GLY A 87 0.35 -4.66 -2.66
CA GLY A 87 0.73 -3.71 -3.70
C GLY A 87 1.42 -2.44 -3.18
N PRO A 88 1.78 -1.53 -4.10
CA PRO A 88 2.71 -0.43 -3.83
C PRO A 88 2.19 0.60 -2.83
N HIS A 89 0.88 0.65 -2.59
CA HIS A 89 0.24 1.57 -1.66
C HIS A 89 0.05 0.98 -0.26
N THR A 90 0.60 -0.20 0.02
CA THR A 90 0.68 -0.77 1.38
C THR A 90 2.05 -0.50 2.02
N THR A 91 2.15 -0.74 3.33
CA THR A 91 3.41 -0.64 4.09
C THR A 91 4.46 -1.68 3.71
N VAL A 92 4.06 -2.79 3.07
CA VAL A 92 5.01 -3.78 2.57
C VAL A 92 5.43 -3.43 1.16
N LYS A 93 6.72 -3.16 0.98
CA LYS A 93 7.33 -2.95 -0.33
C LYS A 93 7.85 -4.28 -0.86
N ALA A 94 7.02 -4.99 -1.62
CA ALA A 94 7.53 -6.03 -2.50
C ALA A 94 8.18 -5.34 -3.71
N ALA A 95 9.47 -5.58 -3.95
CA ALA A 95 10.18 -4.99 -5.09
C ALA A 95 9.43 -5.33 -6.39
N GLY A 96 9.00 -4.30 -7.12
CA GLY A 96 8.20 -4.40 -8.34
C GLY A 96 9.02 -4.69 -9.60
N ALA A 97 10.18 -5.34 -9.47
CA ALA A 97 11.03 -5.67 -10.61
C ALA A 97 10.65 -7.04 -11.19
N PHE A 98 10.98 -7.24 -12.47
CA PHE A 98 10.89 -8.54 -13.12
C PHE A 98 11.72 -9.57 -12.34
N THR A 99 11.05 -10.63 -11.89
CA THR A 99 11.70 -11.74 -11.19
C THR A 99 12.51 -12.54 -12.21
N ARG A 100 13.77 -12.88 -11.93
CA ARG A 100 14.52 -13.82 -12.78
C ARG A 100 14.23 -15.26 -12.35
N PRO A 101 14.31 -16.22 -13.28
CA PRO A 101 14.23 -17.65 -12.95
C PRO A 101 15.22 -18.03 -11.84
N GLY A 102 14.80 -18.92 -10.93
CA GLY A 102 15.66 -19.47 -9.88
C GLY A 102 15.96 -18.56 -8.69
N MET A 103 15.43 -17.33 -8.63
CA MET A 103 15.82 -16.35 -7.60
C MET A 103 15.04 -16.40 -6.28
N ASN A 104 13.99 -17.23 -6.18
CA ASN A 104 13.07 -17.22 -5.03
C ASN A 104 12.65 -15.78 -4.64
N ALA A 105 12.20 -15.01 -5.64
CA ALA A 105 12.07 -13.57 -5.55
C ALA A 105 11.14 -13.11 -4.42
N GLN A 106 11.47 -11.97 -3.81
CA GLN A 106 10.73 -11.42 -2.66
C GLN A 106 9.24 -11.24 -2.93
N SER A 107 8.87 -10.77 -4.13
CA SER A 107 7.47 -10.59 -4.54
C SER A 107 6.71 -11.92 -4.57
N LEU A 108 7.34 -13.00 -5.05
CA LEU A 108 6.74 -14.34 -5.07
C LEU A 108 6.58 -14.89 -3.66
N ARG A 109 7.61 -14.79 -2.80
CA ARG A 109 7.52 -15.23 -1.39
C ARG A 109 6.42 -14.51 -0.62
N TYR A 110 6.31 -13.19 -0.81
CA TYR A 110 5.29 -12.40 -0.16
C TYR A 110 3.89 -12.77 -0.64
N ASN A 111 3.68 -12.89 -1.96
CA ASN A 111 2.39 -13.30 -2.52
C ASN A 111 2.00 -14.72 -2.07
N ASP A 112 2.97 -15.62 -1.97
CA ASP A 112 2.76 -16.99 -1.48
C ASP A 112 2.37 -17.02 0.02
N ALA A 113 2.99 -16.16 0.84
CA ALA A 113 2.59 -15.99 2.24
C ALA A 113 1.15 -15.44 2.38
N VAL A 114 0.80 -14.42 1.58
CA VAL A 114 -0.56 -13.86 1.51
C VAL A 114 -1.56 -14.92 1.07
N ALA A 115 -1.25 -15.68 0.01
CA ALA A 115 -2.13 -16.73 -0.50
C ALA A 115 -2.40 -17.81 0.56
N ARG A 116 -1.37 -18.26 1.27
CA ARG A 116 -1.55 -19.20 2.39
C ARG A 116 -2.39 -18.63 3.52
N ALA A 117 -2.25 -17.34 3.85
CA ALA A 117 -3.06 -16.70 4.88
C ALA A 117 -4.54 -16.59 4.48
N VAL A 118 -4.82 -16.24 3.22
CA VAL A 118 -6.16 -16.24 2.65
C VAL A 118 -6.78 -17.64 2.76
N LEU A 119 -6.08 -18.67 2.29
CA LEU A 119 -6.58 -20.06 2.33
C LEU A 119 -6.88 -20.52 3.75
N ARG A 120 -5.98 -20.27 4.71
CA ARG A 120 -6.23 -20.59 6.14
C ARG A 120 -7.46 -19.87 6.67
N SER A 121 -7.65 -18.60 6.32
CA SER A 121 -8.80 -17.81 6.80
C SER A 121 -10.14 -18.37 6.33
N VAL A 122 -10.19 -18.93 5.11
CA VAL A 122 -11.38 -19.60 4.55
C VAL A 122 -11.61 -20.94 5.24
N SER A 123 -10.56 -21.75 5.44
CA SER A 123 -10.69 -23.04 6.14
C SER A 123 -11.21 -22.87 7.56
N THR A 124 -10.68 -21.90 8.32
CA THR A 124 -11.18 -21.60 9.67
C THR A 124 -12.63 -21.12 9.67
N ALA A 125 -13.04 -20.34 8.66
CA ALA A 125 -14.43 -19.91 8.54
C ALA A 125 -15.37 -21.09 8.26
N ALA A 126 -14.98 -22.01 7.38
CA ALA A 126 -15.75 -23.21 7.08
C ALA A 126 -15.89 -24.13 8.31
N GLN A 127 -14.81 -24.32 9.08
CA GLN A 127 -14.84 -25.10 10.32
C GLN A 127 -15.80 -24.52 11.35
N ARG A 128 -15.83 -23.18 11.51
CA ARG A 128 -16.77 -22.51 12.42
C ARG A 128 -18.22 -22.60 11.97
N ALA A 129 -18.49 -22.70 10.67
CA ALA A 129 -19.84 -22.86 10.15
C ALA A 129 -20.37 -24.30 10.28
N ALA A 130 -19.47 -25.28 10.40
CA ALA A 130 -19.81 -26.69 10.55
C ALA A 130 -19.92 -27.17 12.01
N ALA A 131 -19.52 -26.33 12.97
CA ALA A 131 -19.60 -26.57 14.41
C ALA A 131 -20.83 -25.88 15.00
#